data_AF-X1NJ16-F1
#
_entry.id   AF-X1NJ16-F1
#
_cell.length_a   1.000
_cell.length_b   1.000
_cell.length_c   1.000
_cell.angle_alpha   90.00
_cell.angle_beta   90.00
_cell.angle_gamma   90.00
#
_symmetry.space_group_name_H-M   'P 1'
#
loop_
_entity.id
_entity.type
_entity.pdbx_description
1 polymer ?
#
loop_
_entity_poly.entity_id
_entity_poly.type
_entity_poly.pdbx_seq_one_letter_code
_entity_poly.pdbx_strand_id
1 'polypeptide(L)' 'MLKVVSQVEGLDIYKILKDTGSIMEGHFKLSSGYHSKYYLQCARLLQS' A
#
# COMPACT_ATOMS: atom_id res chain seq x y z
N MET A 1 -11.97 6.25 -15.72
CA MET A 1 -11.42 7.25 -14.79
C MET A 1 -12.00 6.99 -13.42
N LEU A 2 -11.25 6.36 -12.52
CA LEU A 2 -11.70 6.10 -11.15
C LEU A 2 -11.80 7.45 -10.43
N LYS A 3 -13.02 7.94 -10.20
CA LYS A 3 -13.26 9.08 -9.31
C LYS A 3 -13.02 8.59 -7.89
N VAL A 4 -11.95 9.05 -7.25
CA VAL A 4 -11.76 8.85 -5.82
C VAL A 4 -12.88 9.62 -5.12
N VAL A 5 -13.86 8.87 -4.61
CA VAL A 5 -14.99 9.42 -3.86
C VAL A 5 -14.52 9.74 -2.44
N SER A 6 -14.67 11.01 -2.06
CA SER A 6 -14.58 11.59 -0.70
C SER A 6 -13.38 11.19 0.17
N GLN A 7 -12.60 12.17 0.62
CA GLN A 7 -11.64 11.94 1.70
C GLN A 7 -12.39 11.62 3.00
N VAL A 8 -12.04 10.51 3.65
CA VAL A 8 -12.59 10.12 4.95
C VAL A 8 -11.69 10.71 6.04
N GLU A 9 -12.24 11.56 6.89
CA GLU A 9 -11.52 12.10 8.05
C GLU A 9 -11.30 11.00 9.11
N GLY A 10 -10.14 11.02 9.77
CA GLY A 10 -9.81 10.10 10.86
C GLY A 10 -9.29 8.72 10.46
N LEU A 11 -9.07 8.46 9.16
CA LEU A 11 -8.50 7.19 8.70
C LEU A 11 -6.97 7.20 8.79
N ASP A 12 -6.40 6.34 9.64
CA ASP A 12 -4.95 6.07 9.62
C ASP A 12 -4.62 4.99 8.58
N ILE A 13 -4.35 5.45 7.36
CA ILE A 13 -3.99 4.59 6.23
C ILE A 13 -2.74 3.77 6.55
N TYR A 14 -1.73 4.37 7.18
CA TYR A 14 -0.46 3.69 7.44
C TYR A 14 -0.64 2.54 8.43
N LYS A 15 -1.45 2.73 9.47
CA LYS A 15 -1.83 1.67 10.41
C LYS A 15 -2.54 0.52 9.68
N ILE A 16 -3.52 0.82 8.83
CA ILE A 16 -4.24 -0.22 8.06
C ILE A 16 -3.27 -1.01 7.17
N LEU A 17 -2.36 -0.32 6.48
CA LEU A 17 -1.40 -0.97 5.61
C LEU A 17 -0.43 -1.88 6.38
N LYS A 18 -0.02 -1.47 7.60
CA LYS A 18 0.78 -2.33 8.48
C LYS A 18 0.00 -3.52 9.00
N ASP A 19 -1.21 -3.29 9.52
CA ASP A 19 -2.03 -4.31 10.16
C ASP A 19 -2.42 -5.41 9.15
N THR A 20 -2.63 -5.04 7.89
CA THR A 20 -2.88 -5.99 6.78
C THR A 20 -1.60 -6.62 6.20
N GLY A 21 -0.42 -6.17 6.63
CA GLY A 21 0.86 -6.56 6.03
C GLY A 21 0.97 -6.19 4.55
N SER A 22 0.15 -5.26 4.06
CA SER A 22 0.15 -4.84 2.66
C SER A 22 1.31 -3.90 2.35
N ILE A 23 1.85 -3.18 3.33
CA ILE A 23 3.14 -2.48 3.20
C ILE A 23 4.29 -3.32 3.75
N MET A 24 5.34 -3.47 2.96
CA MET A 24 6.53 -4.26 3.28
C MET A 24 7.79 -3.38 3.24
N GLU A 25 8.72 -3.60 4.18
CA GLU A 25 10.04 -2.94 4.19
C GLU A 25 11.13 -3.93 3.75
N GLY A 26 12.05 -3.50 2.90
CA GLY A 26 13.12 -4.33 2.35
C GLY A 26 13.87 -3.63 1.23
N HIS A 27 14.47 -4.40 0.32
CA HIS A 27 15.11 -3.89 -0.89
C HIS A 27 14.40 -4.49 -2.11
N PHE A 28 13.41 -3.78 -2.63
CA PHE A 28 12.59 -4.27 -3.75
C PHE A 28 13.08 -3.67 -5.06
N LYS A 29 13.30 -4.50 -6.07
CA LYS A 29 13.49 -4.06 -7.45
C LYS A 29 12.13 -3.99 -8.14
N LEU A 30 11.74 -2.79 -8.54
CA LEU A 30 10.48 -2.53 -9.23
C LEU A 30 10.58 -2.96 -10.70
N SER A 31 9.44 -3.12 -11.35
CA SER A 31 9.38 -3.43 -12.80
C SER A 31 10.01 -2.34 -13.67
N SER A 32 10.07 -1.10 -13.17
CA SER A 32 10.79 0.02 -13.79
C SER A 32 12.32 -0.10 -13.72
N GLY A 33 12.85 -1.07 -12.97
CA GLY A 33 14.28 -1.24 -12.73
C GLY A 33 14.83 -0.45 -11.53
N TYR A 34 14.05 0.45 -10.96
CA TYR A 34 14.44 1.19 -9.74
C TYR A 34 14.33 0.34 -8.48
N HIS A 35 15.06 0.74 -7.45
CA HIS A 35 14.97 0.15 -6.13
C HIS A 35 14.09 0.99 -5.20
N SER A 36 13.30 0.32 -4.36
CA SER A 36 12.50 0.94 -3.32
C SER A 36 12.69 0.22 -2.00
N LYS A 37 12.75 1.01 -0.91
CA LYS A 37 12.73 0.49 0.45
C LYS A 37 11.37 -0.15 0.80
N TYR A 38 10.31 0.30 0.14
CA TYR A 38 8.94 -0.09 0.43
C TYR A 38 8.29 -0.76 -0.77
N TYR A 39 7.47 -1.78 -0.51
CA TYR A 39 6.60 -2.42 -1.50
C TYR A 39 5.18 -2.50 -0.97
N LEU A 40 4.21 -2.04 -1.78
CA LEU A 40 2.79 -2.07 -1.45
C LEU A 40 2.10 -3.17 -2.25
N GLN A 41 1.64 -4.21 -1.56
CA GLN A 41 0.92 -5.32 -2.16
C GLN A 41 -0.59 -5.15 -1.92
N CYS A 42 -1.27 -4.46 -2.83
CA CYS A 42 -2.72 -4.20 -2.74
C CYS A 42 -3.56 -5.48 -2.66
N ALA A 43 -3.07 -6.60 -3.21
CA ALA A 43 -3.75 -7.89 -3.06
C ALA A 43 -3.91 -8.29 -1.58
N ARG A 44 -2.92 -8.02 -0.72
CA ARG A 44 -3.00 -8.31 0.72
C ARG A 44 -3.97 -7.40 1.46
N LEU A 45 -4.16 -6.18 0.96
CA LEU A 45 -5.13 -5.22 1.52
C LEU A 45 -6.58 -5.65 1.27
N LEU A 46 -6.83 -6.36 0.16
CA LEU A 46 -8.17 -6.79 -0.27
C LEU A 46 -8.49 -8.26 0.07
N GLN A 47 -7.54 -8.97 0.69
CA GLN A 47 -7.74 -10.35 1.15
C GLN A 47 -8.53 -10.32 2.46
N SER A 48 -9.71 -10.98 2.45
CA SER A 48 -10.55 -11.23 3.62
C SER A 48 -10.28 -12.63 4.18
#